data_AF-A0A9X0X0V0-F1
#
_entry.id   AF-A0A9X0X0V0-F1
#
_cell.length_a   1.000
_cell.length_b   1.000
_cell.length_c   1.000
_cell.angle_alpha   90.00
_cell.angle_beta   90.00
_cell.angle_gamma   90.00
#
_symmetry.space_group_name_H-M   'P 1'
#
loop_
_entity.id
_entity.type
_entity.pdbx_description
1 polymer ?
#
loop_
_entity_poly.entity_id
_entity_poly.type
_entity_poly.pdbx_seq_one_letter_code
_entity_poly.pdbx_strand_id
1 'polypeptide(L)'
;MSEALKEKISNDAVTVQPYILFNQNGILITLALPSPVSLVLNTPQYYPPEANPSPKVVPLLTNQSGLDLQSATFTIQVNDVQEDGNTIVNTRWWNDSLADGQQSIVFTCGPIANQAPPGKGIAAISGYEQIRWATMANNGKGHQTFSVSDVSLTFKSTSSVTTGKTDGPIVRIG
;
A
#
# COMPACT_ATOMS: atom_id res chain seq x y z
N MET A 1 26.17 -1.02 30.25
CA MET A 1 24.84 -0.54 29.82
C MET A 1 23.81 -1.52 30.35
N SER A 2 22.89 -1.07 31.21
CA SER A 2 21.98 -1.90 32.02
C SER A 2 20.95 -2.65 31.17
N GLU A 3 20.74 -3.93 31.47
CA GLU A 3 19.78 -4.83 30.80
C GLU A 3 18.34 -4.29 30.78
N ALA A 4 17.98 -3.39 31.70
CA ALA A 4 16.69 -2.71 31.76
C ALA A 4 16.35 -1.83 30.52
N LEU A 5 17.35 -1.39 29.75
CA LEU A 5 17.13 -0.67 28.48
C LEU A 5 16.90 -1.60 27.29
N LYS A 6 17.35 -2.87 27.39
CA LYS A 6 17.08 -3.89 26.36
C LYS A 6 15.66 -4.46 26.48
N GLU A 7 15.15 -4.63 27.69
CA GLU A 7 13.79 -5.16 27.91
C GLU A 7 12.67 -4.23 27.45
N LYS A 8 12.88 -2.90 27.54
CA LYS A 8 11.80 -1.93 27.24
C LYS A 8 11.48 -1.79 25.74
N ILE A 9 12.34 -2.30 24.87
CA ILE A 9 12.13 -2.29 23.40
C ILE A 9 11.51 -3.63 22.93
N SER A 10 11.53 -4.67 23.78
CA SER A 10 11.21 -6.04 23.37
C SER A 10 9.71 -6.42 23.45
N ASN A 11 8.84 -5.57 23.99
CA ASN A 11 7.46 -5.96 24.33
C ASN A 11 6.34 -5.28 23.52
N ASP A 12 6.66 -4.48 22.50
CA ASP A 12 5.61 -4.08 21.55
C ASP A 12 5.26 -5.29 20.69
N ALA A 13 4.12 -5.92 20.98
CA ALA A 13 3.61 -7.02 20.18
C ALA A 13 3.48 -6.56 18.72
N VAL A 14 4.19 -7.22 17.81
CA VAL A 14 4.07 -6.96 16.38
C VAL A 14 2.64 -7.28 15.96
N THR A 15 1.91 -6.26 15.52
CA THR A 15 0.54 -6.41 15.02
C THR A 15 0.48 -5.97 13.57
N VAL A 16 -0.26 -6.73 12.75
CA VAL A 16 -0.55 -6.33 11.38
C VAL A 16 -1.75 -5.39 11.41
N GLN A 17 -1.56 -4.16 10.93
CA GLN A 17 -2.60 -3.13 10.93
C GLN A 17 -2.72 -2.47 9.55
N PRO A 18 -3.93 -2.02 9.16
CA PRO A 18 -4.15 -1.32 7.90
C PRO A 18 -3.65 0.13 7.98
N TYR A 19 -2.86 0.54 7.00
CA TYR A 19 -2.42 1.93 6.79
C TYR A 19 -3.21 2.55 5.65
N ILE A 20 -3.69 3.78 5.85
CA ILE A 20 -4.39 4.54 4.81
C ILE A 20 -3.35 5.17 3.88
N LEU A 21 -3.36 4.77 2.61
CA LEU A 21 -2.46 5.30 1.59
C LEU A 21 -3.11 6.41 0.76
N PHE A 22 -4.42 6.30 0.52
CA PHE A 22 -5.19 7.27 -0.24
C PHE A 22 -6.62 7.30 0.29
N ASN A 23 -7.20 8.48 0.48
CA ASN A 23 -8.60 8.65 0.88
C ASN A 23 -9.16 9.93 0.25
N GLN A 24 -9.95 9.79 -0.82
CA GLN A 24 -10.63 10.91 -1.48
C GLN A 24 -11.95 10.44 -2.08
N ASN A 25 -12.99 11.27 -1.98
CA ASN A 25 -14.28 11.07 -2.65
C ASN A 25 -14.90 9.68 -2.43
N GLY A 26 -14.76 9.13 -1.23
CA GLY A 26 -15.27 7.79 -0.89
C GLY A 26 -14.45 6.63 -1.48
N ILE A 27 -13.31 6.90 -2.12
CA ILE A 27 -12.33 5.88 -2.52
C ILE A 27 -11.21 5.84 -1.48
N LEU A 28 -11.04 4.67 -0.88
CA LEU A 28 -10.04 4.42 0.16
C LEU A 28 -9.11 3.30 -0.28
N ILE A 29 -7.80 3.57 -0.32
CA ILE A 29 -6.76 2.57 -0.55
C ILE A 29 -6.01 2.36 0.75
N THR A 30 -5.94 1.10 1.21
CA THR A 30 -5.22 0.71 2.41
C THR A 30 -4.19 -0.36 2.13
N LEU A 31 -3.18 -0.47 3.00
CA LEU A 31 -2.16 -1.51 2.94
C LEU A 31 -1.91 -2.06 4.34
N ALA A 32 -2.00 -3.37 4.52
CA ALA A 32 -1.80 -4.01 5.82
C ALA A 32 -0.33 -4.37 6.01
N LEU A 33 0.29 -3.84 7.06
CA LEU A 33 1.71 -4.03 7.35
C LEU A 33 1.94 -4.27 8.85
N PRO A 34 3.03 -4.96 9.22
CA PRO A 34 3.42 -5.16 10.61
C PRO A 34 3.88 -3.86 11.24
N SER A 35 3.58 -3.69 12.53
CA SER A 35 4.06 -2.59 13.35
C SER A 35 4.22 -3.01 14.80
N PRO A 36 5.36 -2.68 15.45
CA PRO A 36 6.58 -2.14 14.85
C PRO A 36 7.35 -3.20 14.03
N VAL A 37 8.27 -2.77 13.16
CA VAL A 37 9.25 -3.66 12.50
C VAL A 37 10.60 -3.50 13.18
N SER A 38 11.14 -4.58 13.73
CA SER A 38 12.48 -4.61 14.32
C SER A 38 13.49 -5.13 13.30
N LEU A 39 14.52 -4.33 13.01
CA LEU A 39 15.55 -4.68 12.04
C LEU A 39 16.85 -5.10 12.75
N VAL A 40 17.47 -6.17 12.26
CA VAL A 40 18.81 -6.59 12.70
C VAL A 40 19.84 -6.01 11.73
N LEU A 41 20.94 -5.48 12.28
CA LEU A 41 21.99 -4.87 11.48
C LEU A 41 22.51 -5.83 10.40
N ASN A 42 22.66 -5.31 9.18
CA ASN A 42 23.14 -6.03 8.00
C ASN A 42 22.27 -7.22 7.57
N THR A 43 21.07 -7.38 8.14
CA THR A 43 20.15 -8.45 7.77
C THR A 43 18.84 -7.84 7.26
N PRO A 44 18.54 -7.98 5.96
CA PRO A 44 17.27 -7.49 5.44
C PRO A 44 16.12 -8.26 6.09
N GLN A 45 15.06 -7.53 6.41
CA GLN A 45 13.79 -8.10 6.84
C GLN A 45 12.79 -8.04 5.70
N TYR A 46 11.93 -9.04 5.62
CA TYR A 46 10.93 -9.16 4.59
C TYR A 46 9.55 -9.32 5.21
N TYR A 47 8.54 -8.72 4.59
CA TYR A 47 7.15 -8.96 4.94
C TYR A 47 6.30 -9.19 3.68
N PRO A 48 5.53 -10.29 3.62
CA PRO A 48 5.55 -11.40 4.58
C PRO A 48 6.95 -12.06 4.65
N PRO A 49 7.29 -12.78 5.74
CA PRO A 49 8.65 -13.29 5.96
C PRO A 49 9.05 -14.41 4.99
N GLU A 50 8.07 -15.10 4.41
CA GLU A 50 8.32 -16.11 3.38
C GLU A 50 8.13 -15.48 1.99
N ALA A 51 8.78 -16.04 0.97
CA ALA A 51 8.69 -15.60 -0.41
C ALA A 51 7.37 -16.01 -1.12
N ASN A 52 6.72 -17.07 -0.64
CA ASN A 52 5.49 -17.63 -1.20
C ASN A 52 4.32 -17.83 -0.19
N PRO A 53 4.08 -16.99 0.83
CA PRO A 53 3.02 -17.21 1.78
C PRO A 53 1.75 -16.49 1.38
N SER A 54 0.62 -17.09 1.74
CA SER A 54 -0.52 -16.29 2.19
C SER A 54 -0.25 -15.88 3.64
N PRO A 55 -0.28 -14.59 3.99
CA PRO A 55 -0.80 -13.45 3.21
C PRO A 55 0.27 -12.70 2.39
N LYS A 56 -0.13 -12.23 1.21
CA LYS A 56 0.65 -11.32 0.35
C LYS A 56 0.43 -9.84 0.74
N VAL A 57 1.43 -8.98 0.54
CA VAL A 57 1.28 -7.51 0.66
C VAL A 57 0.56 -6.99 -0.56
N VAL A 58 -0.75 -6.80 -0.44
CA VAL A 58 -1.60 -6.27 -1.51
C VAL A 58 -2.41 -5.08 -0.99
N PRO A 59 -2.52 -3.99 -1.76
CA PRO A 59 -3.40 -2.89 -1.38
C PRO A 59 -4.86 -3.31 -1.50
N LEU A 60 -5.69 -2.81 -0.58
CA LEU A 60 -7.13 -3.02 -0.59
C LEU A 60 -7.83 -1.71 -0.94
N LEU A 61 -8.66 -1.74 -1.98
CA LEU A 61 -9.48 -0.62 -2.41
C LEU A 61 -10.91 -0.80 -1.94
N THR A 62 -11.39 0.16 -1.15
CA THR A 62 -12.79 0.26 -0.73
C THR A 62 -13.47 1.36 -1.54
N ASN A 63 -14.67 1.06 -2.06
CA ASN A 63 -15.46 2.00 -2.85
C ASN A 63 -16.75 2.37 -2.11
N GLN A 64 -16.84 3.64 -1.71
CA GLN A 64 -18.01 4.28 -1.11
C GLN A 64 -18.36 5.58 -1.85
N SER A 65 -17.92 5.71 -3.11
CA SER A 65 -18.10 6.92 -3.92
C SER A 65 -19.54 7.16 -4.39
N GLY A 66 -20.42 6.16 -4.25
CA GLY A 66 -21.77 6.18 -4.81
C GLY A 66 -21.87 5.65 -6.24
N LEU A 67 -20.74 5.35 -6.89
CA LEU A 67 -20.69 4.81 -8.26
C LEU A 67 -19.89 3.50 -8.29
N ASP A 68 -20.32 2.56 -9.12
CA ASP A 68 -19.58 1.31 -9.34
C ASP A 68 -18.28 1.56 -10.12
N LEU A 69 -17.18 0.99 -9.64
CA LEU A 69 -15.92 0.97 -10.36
C LEU A 69 -15.88 -0.24 -11.30
N GLN A 70 -15.46 0.00 -12.54
CA GLN A 70 -15.07 -1.04 -13.48
C GLN A 70 -13.60 -1.45 -13.26
N SER A 71 -12.73 -0.49 -12.97
CA SER A 71 -11.34 -0.73 -12.59
C SER A 71 -10.75 0.50 -11.91
N ALA A 72 -9.67 0.27 -11.16
CA ALA A 72 -8.83 1.34 -10.65
C ALA A 72 -7.36 0.96 -10.82
N THR A 73 -6.55 1.90 -11.27
CA THR A 73 -5.10 1.73 -11.39
C THR A 73 -4.41 2.85 -10.63
N PHE A 74 -3.38 2.53 -9.88
CA PHE A 74 -2.63 3.51 -9.09
C PHE A 74 -1.21 3.01 -8.85
N THR A 75 -0.28 3.93 -8.64
CA THR A 75 1.11 3.62 -8.32
C THR A 75 1.33 3.80 -6.83
N ILE A 76 1.90 2.80 -6.15
CA ILE A 76 2.36 2.94 -4.77
C ILE A 76 3.88 2.98 -4.75
N GLN A 77 4.41 4.10 -4.29
CA GLN A 77 5.82 4.25 -3.97
C GLN A 77 6.06 4.00 -2.48
N VAL A 78 7.09 3.21 -2.19
CA VAL A 78 7.61 3.01 -0.84
C VAL A 78 8.87 3.84 -0.66
N ASN A 79 8.86 4.71 0.35
CA ASN A 79 9.97 5.61 0.62
C ASN A 79 10.97 4.97 1.59
N ASP A 80 12.22 5.39 1.45
CA ASP A 80 13.25 5.07 2.42
C ASP A 80 12.94 5.75 3.76
N VAL A 81 13.29 5.10 4.86
CA VAL A 81 13.13 5.67 6.20
C VAL A 81 14.33 6.57 6.46
N GLN A 82 14.05 7.81 6.85
CA GLN A 82 15.07 8.81 7.15
C GLN A 82 15.02 9.22 8.62
N GLU A 83 16.20 9.50 9.17
CA GLU A 83 16.42 10.13 10.48
C GLU A 83 17.46 11.23 10.27
N ASP A 84 17.14 12.46 10.69
CA ASP A 84 17.99 13.65 10.53
C ASP A 84 18.51 13.86 9.08
N GLY A 85 17.66 13.56 8.09
CA GLY A 85 17.98 13.70 6.67
C GLY A 85 18.84 12.57 6.08
N ASN A 86 19.27 11.60 6.91
CA ASN A 86 20.01 10.43 6.46
C ASN A 86 19.07 9.23 6.28
N THR A 87 19.23 8.49 5.19
CA THR A 87 18.55 7.22 5.02
C THR A 87 19.09 6.19 6.01
N ILE A 88 18.24 5.75 6.94
CA ILE A 88 18.57 4.70 7.93
C ILE A 88 18.05 3.33 7.52
N VAL A 89 17.00 3.27 6.68
CA VAL A 89 16.46 2.02 6.13
C VAL A 89 16.12 2.21 4.66
N ASN A 90 16.67 1.34 3.82
CA ASN A 90 16.28 1.20 2.43
C ASN A 90 15.06 0.29 2.31
N THR A 91 13.99 0.79 1.72
CA THR A 91 12.74 0.04 1.62
C THR A 91 12.31 -0.17 0.19
N ARG A 92 11.95 -1.39 -0.19
CA ARG A 92 11.61 -1.75 -1.56
C ARG A 92 10.42 -2.71 -1.60
N TRP A 93 9.61 -2.61 -2.64
CA TRP A 93 8.82 -3.73 -3.12
C TRP A 93 9.77 -4.80 -3.62
N TRP A 94 9.66 -6.01 -3.12
CA TRP A 94 10.60 -7.08 -3.39
C TRP A 94 9.93 -8.18 -4.21
N ASN A 95 10.68 -8.67 -5.20
CA ASN A 95 10.34 -9.84 -5.97
C ASN A 95 11.39 -10.92 -5.70
N ASP A 96 11.02 -11.92 -4.92
CA ASP A 96 11.93 -12.98 -4.51
C ASP A 96 12.40 -13.85 -5.68
N SER A 97 11.53 -14.07 -6.67
CA SER A 97 11.86 -14.90 -7.83
C SER A 97 12.93 -14.26 -8.72
N LEU A 98 12.99 -12.92 -8.72
CA LEU A 98 13.97 -12.16 -9.48
C LEU A 98 15.15 -11.68 -8.62
N ALA A 99 15.06 -11.85 -7.30
CA ALA A 99 15.95 -11.22 -6.33
C ALA A 99 16.13 -9.71 -6.59
N ASP A 100 15.04 -9.02 -6.92
CA ASP A 100 15.04 -7.62 -7.33
C ASP A 100 14.06 -6.76 -6.51
N GLY A 101 14.39 -5.47 -6.38
CA GLY A 101 13.66 -4.52 -5.54
C GLY A 101 13.32 -3.22 -6.27
N GLN A 102 12.04 -2.85 -6.26
CA GLN A 102 11.55 -1.61 -6.87
C GLN A 102 11.01 -0.64 -5.82
N GLN A 103 11.19 0.67 -6.05
CA GLN A 103 10.61 1.69 -5.17
C GLN A 103 9.13 1.91 -5.43
N SER A 104 8.66 1.68 -6.66
CA SER A 104 7.28 1.97 -7.06
C SER A 104 6.71 0.82 -7.85
N ILE A 105 5.47 0.46 -7.55
CA ILE A 105 4.73 -0.59 -8.25
C ILE A 105 3.35 -0.07 -8.61
N VAL A 106 2.94 -0.33 -9.85
CA VAL A 106 1.59 -0.08 -10.33
C VAL A 106 0.70 -1.24 -9.88
N PHE A 107 -0.45 -0.91 -9.29
CA PHE A 107 -1.48 -1.86 -8.91
C PHE A 107 -2.74 -1.60 -9.71
N THR A 108 -3.44 -2.68 -10.05
CA THR A 108 -4.77 -2.62 -10.67
C THR A 108 -5.77 -3.40 -9.83
N CYS A 109 -6.86 -2.75 -9.47
CA CYS A 109 -8.05 -3.38 -8.91
C CYS A 109 -9.07 -3.61 -10.02
N GLY A 110 -9.69 -4.79 -10.00
CA GLY A 110 -10.79 -5.11 -10.90
C GLY A 110 -12.09 -4.35 -10.56
N PRO A 111 -13.24 -4.80 -11.09
CA PRO A 111 -14.53 -4.18 -10.81
C PRO A 111 -14.88 -4.24 -9.32
N ILE A 112 -15.32 -3.12 -8.76
CA ILE A 112 -15.71 -3.00 -7.34
C ILE A 112 -17.02 -2.22 -7.28
N ALA A 113 -18.10 -2.90 -6.89
CA ALA A 113 -19.39 -2.26 -6.69
C ALA A 113 -19.36 -1.29 -5.49
N ASN A 114 -20.21 -0.28 -5.52
CA ASN A 114 -20.35 0.66 -4.41
C ASN A 114 -20.77 -0.08 -3.13
N GLN A 115 -20.12 0.23 -2.01
CA GLN A 115 -20.34 -0.39 -0.69
C GLN A 115 -20.12 -1.91 -0.63
N ALA A 116 -19.46 -2.49 -1.63
CA ALA A 116 -19.06 -3.89 -1.63
C ALA A 116 -17.79 -4.12 -0.78
N PRO A 117 -17.44 -5.39 -0.48
CA PRO A 117 -16.17 -5.72 0.16
C PRO A 117 -14.97 -5.15 -0.61
N PRO A 118 -13.85 -4.81 0.09
CA PRO A 118 -12.68 -4.24 -0.57
C PRO A 118 -12.13 -5.13 -1.68
N GLY A 119 -11.84 -4.54 -2.83
CA GLY A 119 -11.14 -5.22 -3.91
C GLY A 119 -9.64 -5.28 -3.64
N LYS A 120 -9.00 -6.38 -4.05
CA LYS A 120 -7.55 -6.55 -3.92
C LYS A 120 -6.85 -5.99 -5.15
N GLY A 121 -5.83 -5.16 -4.92
CA GLY A 121 -4.94 -4.71 -5.98
C GLY A 121 -4.00 -5.82 -6.41
N ILE A 122 -3.84 -5.97 -7.72
CA ILE A 122 -2.90 -6.89 -8.35
C ILE A 122 -1.74 -6.06 -8.88
N ALA A 123 -0.52 -6.41 -8.50
CA ALA A 123 0.67 -5.75 -9.03
C ALA A 123 0.75 -5.97 -10.55
N ALA A 124 1.06 -4.91 -11.31
CA ALA A 124 1.21 -4.98 -12.76
C ALA A 124 2.37 -5.90 -13.17
N ILE A 125 3.40 -5.99 -12.32
CA ILE A 125 4.48 -6.97 -12.44
C ILE A 125 4.32 -7.99 -11.32
N SER A 126 4.12 -9.25 -11.71
CA SER A 126 3.92 -10.35 -10.75
C SER A 126 5.14 -10.53 -9.84
N GLY A 127 4.89 -10.92 -8.59
CA GLY A 127 5.92 -11.20 -7.58
C GLY A 127 6.30 -10.01 -6.69
N TYR A 128 5.89 -8.79 -7.03
CA TYR A 128 6.10 -7.59 -6.19
C TYR A 128 5.02 -7.42 -5.12
N GLU A 129 4.87 -8.43 -4.27
CA GLU A 129 3.84 -8.51 -3.24
C GLU A 129 4.46 -8.71 -1.84
N GLN A 130 5.74 -8.32 -1.72
CA GLN A 130 6.54 -8.35 -0.51
C GLN A 130 7.22 -7.00 -0.33
N ILE A 131 7.44 -6.59 0.92
CA ILE A 131 8.26 -5.42 1.26
C ILE A 131 9.56 -5.91 1.89
N ARG A 132 10.69 -5.39 1.41
CA ARG A 132 12.00 -5.59 2.01
C ARG A 132 12.44 -4.30 2.70
N TRP A 133 12.87 -4.42 3.95
CA TRP A 133 13.59 -3.38 4.68
C TRP A 133 15.04 -3.81 4.87
N ALA A 134 16.00 -3.00 4.44
CA ALA A 134 17.43 -3.23 4.66
C ALA A 134 18.04 -2.04 5.42
N THR A 135 18.75 -2.32 6.51
CA THR A 135 19.42 -1.29 7.32
C THR A 135 20.53 -0.61 6.54
N MET A 136 20.59 0.72 6.59
CA MET A 136 21.68 1.54 6.01
C MET A 136 22.52 2.23 7.09
N ALA A 137 22.02 2.28 8.33
CA ALA A 137 22.71 2.81 9.50
C ALA A 137 22.82 1.77 10.62
N ASN A 138 23.76 1.97 11.54
CA ASN A 138 24.00 1.07 12.67
C ASN A 138 22.93 1.18 13.77
N ASN A 139 22.19 2.28 13.78
CA ASN A 139 21.08 2.57 14.69
C ASN A 139 20.17 3.62 14.04
N GLY A 140 18.95 3.73 14.55
CA GLY A 140 18.02 4.79 14.19
C GLY A 140 16.57 4.39 14.45
N LYS A 141 15.68 5.38 14.53
CA LYS A 141 14.24 5.18 14.63
C LYS A 141 13.54 6.09 13.63
N GLY A 142 12.61 5.54 12.86
CA GLY A 142 11.84 6.34 11.93
C GLY A 142 10.53 5.68 11.53
N HIS A 143 9.70 6.47 10.86
CA HIS A 143 8.44 6.00 10.30
C HIS A 143 8.60 5.81 8.80
N GLN A 144 8.19 4.65 8.32
CA GLN A 144 8.06 4.42 6.89
C GLN A 144 6.90 5.25 6.35
N THR A 145 7.13 5.88 5.20
CA THR A 145 6.09 6.61 4.48
C THR A 145 5.86 5.96 3.11
N PHE A 146 4.65 6.14 2.62
CA PHE A 146 4.21 5.70 1.30
C PHE A 146 3.59 6.89 0.59
N SER A 147 3.74 6.93 -0.73
CA SER A 147 3.04 7.90 -1.58
C SER A 147 2.28 7.17 -2.67
N VAL A 148 1.04 7.60 -2.90
CA VAL A 148 0.19 7.09 -3.98
C VAL A 148 0.12 8.15 -5.07
N SER A 149 0.40 7.77 -6.30
CA SER A 149 0.30 8.63 -7.49
C SER A 149 -0.50 7.95 -8.60
N ASP A 150 -0.80 8.70 -9.65
CA ASP A 150 -1.39 8.21 -10.90
C ASP A 150 -2.70 7.44 -10.69
N VAL A 151 -3.52 7.90 -9.72
CA VAL A 151 -4.80 7.28 -9.41
C VAL A 151 -5.77 7.51 -10.58
N SER A 152 -5.99 6.45 -11.34
CA SER A 152 -6.91 6.40 -12.47
C SER A 152 -8.10 5.51 -12.11
N LEU A 153 -9.31 6.08 -12.17
CA LEU A 153 -10.55 5.41 -11.83
C LEU A 153 -11.42 5.30 -13.08
N THR A 154 -11.77 4.08 -13.45
CA THR A 154 -12.75 3.83 -14.52
C THR A 154 -14.04 3.38 -13.87
N PHE A 155 -15.07 4.21 -13.95
CA PHE A 155 -16.41 3.86 -13.47
C PHE A 155 -17.13 3.02 -14.52
N LYS A 156 -18.02 2.13 -14.08
CA LYS A 156 -18.94 1.47 -15.00
C LYS A 156 -19.79 2.55 -15.66
N SER A 157 -19.73 2.65 -16.98
CA SER A 157 -20.73 3.38 -17.74
C SER A 157 -22.09 2.78 -17.37
N THR A 158 -22.94 3.55 -16.73
CA THR A 158 -24.31 3.12 -16.42
C THR A 158 -25.05 2.98 -17.75
N SER A 159 -25.04 1.78 -18.32
CA SER A 159 -25.86 1.43 -19.50
C SER A 159 -27.33 1.37 -19.09
N SER A 160 -27.93 2.53 -18.88
CA SER A 160 -29.30 2.93 -19.23
C SER A 160 -29.63 4.28 -18.60
N VAL A 161 -28.94 5.35 -19.01
CA VAL A 161 -29.71 6.59 -19.23
C VAL A 161 -30.26 6.46 -20.64
N THR A 162 -31.37 5.73 -20.80
CA THR A 162 -32.27 6.08 -21.89
C THR A 162 -32.66 7.52 -21.61
N THR A 163 -32.07 8.46 -22.35
CA THR A 163 -32.64 9.79 -22.55
C THR A 163 -33.95 9.61 -23.32
N GLY A 164 -34.94 9.01 -22.67
CA GLY A 164 -36.30 9.53 -22.79
C GLY A 164 -36.20 10.97 -22.32
N LYS A 165 -36.79 11.87 -23.09
CA LYS A 165 -36.78 13.31 -22.88
C LYS A 165 -36.82 13.73 -21.40
N THR A 166 -36.23 14.90 -21.15
CA THR A 166 -36.33 15.82 -19.99
C THR A 166 -35.27 15.74 -18.88
N ASP A 167 -34.35 16.71 -18.95
CA ASP A 167 -33.71 17.55 -17.92
C ASP A 167 -32.89 16.95 -16.74
N GLY A 168 -31.59 17.27 -16.74
CA GLY A 168 -30.72 17.28 -15.56
C GLY A 168 -29.35 17.93 -15.87
N PRO A 169 -28.78 18.76 -14.98
CA PRO A 169 -27.75 19.71 -15.37
C PRO A 169 -26.35 19.09 -15.50
N ILE A 170 -25.56 19.66 -16.41
CA ILE A 170 -24.15 19.38 -16.59
C ILE A 170 -23.36 20.07 -15.47
N VAL A 171 -22.55 19.31 -14.72
CA VAL A 171 -21.56 19.85 -13.77
C VAL A 171 -20.16 19.63 -14.34
N ARG A 172 -19.39 20.73 -14.48
CA ARG A 172 -17.95 20.71 -14.77
C ARG A 172 -17.20 21.22 -13.53
N ILE A 173 -16.08 20.59 -13.23
CA ILE A 173 -15.11 21.03 -12.22
C ILE A 173 -13.81 21.35 -12.96
N GLY A 174 -13.19 22.48 -12.60
CA GLY A 174 -11.93 22.97 -13.17
C GLY A 174 -10.70 22.45 -12.46
#